data_AF-A0A6N9V439-F1
#
_entry.id   AF-A0A6N9V439-F1
#
_cell.length_a   1.000
_cell.length_b   1.000
_cell.length_c   1.000
_cell.angle_alpha   90.00
_cell.angle_beta   90.00
_cell.angle_gamma   90.00
#
_symmetry.space_group_name_H-M   'P 1'
#
loop_
_entity.id
_entity.type
_entity.pdbx_description
1 polymer ?
#
loop_
_entity_poly.entity_id
_entity_poly.type
_entity_poly.pdbx_seq_one_letter_code
_entity_poly.pdbx_strand_id
1 'polypeptide(L)'
;GDFTDAVLTAVNMGRDADTTAAVAGALAGATRGVHAIPPDWAAAIGPVRGTCLPTMSGHHVLEVADLLTRASSPAPPAPERVRGATERSLRDPDRSP
;
A
#
# COMPACT_ATOMS: atom_id res chain seq x y z
N GLY A 1 -19.26 -1.22 -6.46
CA GLY A 1 -19.92 -2.53 -6.47
C GLY A 1 -19.64 -3.26 -5.18
N ASP A 2 -20.42 -4.29 -4.85
CA ASP A 2 -20.09 -5.23 -3.77
C ASP A 2 -18.91 -6.14 -4.18
N PHE A 3 -18.09 -6.58 -3.22
CA PHE A 3 -16.93 -7.44 -3.51
C PHE A 3 -17.36 -8.83 -3.96
N THR A 4 -18.29 -9.44 -3.23
CA THR A 4 -18.75 -10.82 -3.46
C THR A 4 -19.44 -10.89 -4.81
N ASP A 5 -20.34 -9.95 -5.11
CA ASP A 5 -21.05 -9.92 -6.40
C ASP A 5 -20.08 -9.74 -7.57
N ALA A 6 -19.08 -8.86 -7.43
CA ALA A 6 -18.09 -8.63 -8.50
C ALA A 6 -17.27 -9.89 -8.80
N VAL A 7 -16.79 -10.57 -7.76
CA VAL A 7 -16.00 -11.81 -7.90
C VAL A 7 -16.86 -12.95 -8.44
N LEU A 8 -18.06 -13.17 -7.89
CA LEU A 8 -18.98 -14.21 -8.36
C LEU A 8 -19.40 -13.98 -9.81
N THR A 9 -19.64 -12.74 -10.21
CA THR A 9 -19.95 -12.42 -11.60
C THR A 9 -18.78 -12.79 -12.51
N ALA A 10 -17.56 -12.39 -12.13
CA ALA A 10 -16.36 -12.64 -12.92
C ALA A 10 -16.03 -14.14 -13.08
N VAL A 11 -16.11 -14.93 -12.00
CA VAL A 11 -15.80 -16.39 -12.07
C VAL A 11 -16.81 -17.15 -12.93
N ASN A 12 -18.05 -16.67 -13.02
CA ASN A 12 -19.12 -17.34 -13.78
C ASN A 12 -19.14 -16.97 -15.28
N MET A 13 -18.25 -16.09 -15.76
CA MET A 13 -18.19 -15.69 -17.18
C MET A 13 -17.47 -16.70 -18.09
N GLY A 14 -16.70 -17.64 -17.55
CA GLY A 14 -16.00 -18.68 -18.31
C GLY A 14 -14.71 -18.20 -19.02
N ARG A 15 -14.04 -19.14 -19.72
CA ARG A 15 -12.76 -18.99 -20.44
C ARG A 15 -11.57 -18.58 -19.56
N ASP A 16 -11.49 -17.31 -19.20
CA ASP A 16 -10.39 -16.70 -18.42
C ASP A 16 -10.93 -16.24 -17.05
N ALA A 17 -11.73 -17.10 -16.44
CA ALA A 17 -12.50 -16.81 -15.23
C ALA A 17 -11.60 -16.46 -14.04
N ASP A 18 -10.45 -17.12 -13.91
CA ASP A 18 -9.48 -16.89 -12.84
C ASP A 18 -8.86 -15.49 -12.93
N THR A 19 -8.42 -15.11 -14.13
CA THR A 19 -7.77 -13.83 -14.43
C THR A 19 -8.78 -12.70 -14.27
N THR A 20 -10.00 -12.89 -14.80
CA THR A 20 -11.08 -11.91 -14.69
C THR A 20 -11.47 -11.69 -13.23
N ALA A 21 -11.60 -12.78 -12.45
CA ALA A 21 -11.92 -12.70 -11.03
C ALA A 21 -10.80 -12.07 -10.21
N ALA A 22 -9.53 -12.34 -10.54
CA ALA A 22 -8.39 -11.72 -9.89
C ALA A 22 -8.39 -10.19 -10.08
N VAL A 23 -8.64 -9.72 -11.30
CA VAL A 23 -8.72 -8.28 -11.60
C VAL A 23 -9.94 -7.64 -10.94
N ALA A 24 -11.12 -8.25 -11.06
CA ALA A 24 -12.36 -7.75 -10.43
C ALA A 24 -12.22 -7.69 -8.90
N GLY A 25 -11.64 -8.72 -8.29
CA GLY A 25 -11.38 -8.81 -6.85
C GLY A 25 -10.36 -7.77 -6.39
N ALA A 26 -9.29 -7.52 -7.14
CA ALA A 26 -8.30 -6.48 -6.80
C ALA A 26 -8.93 -5.08 -6.78
N LEU A 27 -9.74 -4.75 -7.80
CA LEU A 27 -10.42 -3.46 -7.89
C LEU A 27 -11.48 -3.29 -6.80
N ALA A 28 -12.33 -4.31 -6.61
CA ALA A 28 -13.36 -4.27 -5.57
C ALA A 28 -12.73 -4.24 -4.17
N GLY A 29 -11.69 -5.04 -3.92
CA GLY A 29 -10.98 -5.10 -2.65
C GLY A 29 -10.27 -3.78 -2.31
N ALA A 30 -9.63 -3.13 -3.29
CA ALA A 30 -9.00 -1.83 -3.07
C ALA A 30 -10.00 -0.73 -2.66
N THR A 31 -11.24 -0.80 -3.17
CA THR A 31 -12.28 0.20 -2.86
C THR A 31 -13.06 -0.09 -1.57
N ARG A 32 -13.16 -1.36 -1.16
CA ARG A 32 -13.97 -1.79 -0.02
C ARG A 32 -13.16 -2.21 1.21
N GLY A 33 -11.85 -2.43 1.04
CA GLY A 33 -10.96 -2.94 2.08
C GLY A 33 -11.13 -4.44 2.31
N VAL A 34 -10.21 -5.01 3.10
CA VAL A 34 -10.13 -6.45 3.38
C VAL A 34 -11.37 -7.01 4.06
N HIS A 35 -12.07 -6.20 4.87
CA HIS A 35 -13.27 -6.61 5.59
C HIS A 35 -14.46 -6.95 4.69
N ALA A 36 -14.42 -6.57 3.41
CA ALA A 36 -15.46 -6.92 2.43
C ALA A 36 -15.32 -8.33 1.87
N ILE A 37 -14.19 -9.01 2.11
CA ILE A 37 -13.95 -10.38 1.66
C ILE A 37 -14.66 -11.34 2.61
N PRO A 38 -15.48 -12.30 2.11
CA PRO A 38 -16.07 -13.34 2.94
C PRO A 38 -15.02 -14.09 3.76
N PRO A 39 -15.19 -14.24 5.10
CA PRO A 39 -14.18 -14.85 5.96
C PRO A 39 -13.76 -16.26 5.52
N ASP A 40 -14.72 -17.06 5.07
CA ASP A 40 -14.45 -18.43 4.62
C ASP A 40 -13.60 -18.47 3.34
N TRP A 41 -13.72 -17.46 2.48
CA TRP A 41 -12.87 -17.35 1.29
C TRP A 41 -11.45 -16.93 1.66
N ALA A 42 -11.32 -15.98 2.58
CA ALA A 42 -10.03 -15.54 3.07
C ALA A 42 -9.29 -16.67 3.82
N ALA A 43 -10.01 -17.45 4.62
CA ALA A 43 -9.47 -18.57 5.39
C ALA A 43 -8.92 -19.71 4.50
N ALA A 44 -9.38 -19.82 3.25
CA ALA A 44 -8.87 -20.78 2.29
C ALA A 44 -7.49 -20.39 1.72
N ILE A 45 -7.07 -19.13 1.88
CA ILE A 45 -5.80 -18.61 1.38
C ILE A 45 -4.72 -18.82 2.44
N GLY A 46 -3.71 -19.62 2.10
CA GLY A 46 -2.53 -19.85 2.93
C GLY A 46 -1.24 -19.31 2.31
N PRO A 47 -0.10 -19.51 2.99
CA PRO A 47 1.21 -19.21 2.43
C PRO A 47 1.45 -19.92 1.09
N VAL A 48 2.09 -19.24 0.16
CA VAL A 48 2.36 -19.82 -1.16
C VAL A 48 3.45 -20.90 -1.06
N ARG A 49 3.29 -21.98 -1.82
CA ARG A 49 4.25 -23.10 -1.84
C ARG A 49 5.55 -22.78 -2.55
N GLY A 50 5.57 -21.75 -3.40
CA GLY A 50 6.76 -21.37 -4.18
C GLY A 50 7.12 -22.36 -5.30
N THR A 51 6.19 -23.19 -5.79
CA THR A 51 6.48 -24.20 -6.83
C THR A 51 7.05 -23.60 -8.12
N CYS A 52 6.46 -22.51 -8.60
CA CYS A 52 6.94 -21.82 -9.81
C CYS A 52 8.01 -20.76 -9.53
N LEU A 53 8.07 -20.26 -8.29
CA LEU A 53 9.02 -19.24 -7.86
C LEU A 53 9.49 -19.56 -6.42
N PRO A 54 10.60 -20.28 -6.26
CA PRO A 54 11.04 -20.77 -4.95
C PRO A 54 11.26 -19.66 -3.91
N THR A 55 11.71 -18.48 -4.35
CA THR A 55 11.91 -17.30 -3.50
C THR A 55 10.63 -16.79 -2.83
N MET A 56 9.45 -17.16 -3.35
CA MET A 56 8.17 -16.77 -2.74
C MET A 56 7.68 -17.77 -1.68
N SER A 57 8.31 -18.94 -1.54
CA SER A 57 7.85 -20.00 -0.64
C SER A 57 7.68 -19.50 0.80
N GLY A 58 6.53 -19.79 1.40
CA GLY A 58 6.23 -19.42 2.78
C GLY A 58 5.68 -18.00 2.96
N HIS A 59 5.67 -17.16 1.93
CA HIS A 59 5.07 -15.83 2.03
C HIS A 59 3.55 -15.88 1.93
N HIS A 60 2.88 -15.08 2.77
CA HIS A 60 1.45 -14.86 2.71
C HIS A 60 1.15 -13.53 2.02
N VAL A 61 0.08 -13.45 1.21
CA VAL A 61 -0.28 -12.23 0.47
C VAL A 61 -0.48 -10.99 1.36
N LEU A 62 -0.98 -11.15 2.59
CA LEU A 62 -1.18 -10.07 3.55
C LEU A 62 0.15 -9.51 4.08
N GLU A 63 1.14 -10.37 4.31
CA GLU A 63 2.49 -9.95 4.70
C GLU A 63 3.11 -9.07 3.61
N VAL A 64 2.99 -9.49 2.35
CA VAL A 64 3.48 -8.74 1.20
C VAL A 64 2.71 -7.42 1.05
N ALA A 65 1.39 -7.42 1.22
CA ALA A 65 0.58 -6.21 1.20
C ALA A 65 1.04 -5.20 2.26
N ASP A 66 1.23 -5.64 3.51
CA ASP A 66 1.72 -4.79 4.60
C ASP A 66 3.10 -4.20 4.32
N LEU A 67 4.01 -5.01 3.76
CA LEU A 67 5.34 -4.53 3.35
C LEU A 67 5.24 -3.44 2.29
N LEU A 68 4.40 -3.63 1.27
CA LEU A 68 4.21 -2.65 0.19
C LEU A 68 3.54 -1.37 0.69
N THR A 69 2.51 -1.48 1.53
CA THR A 69 1.82 -0.31 2.10
C THR A 69 2.76 0.53 2.97
N ARG A 70 3.60 -0.13 3.79
CA ARG A 70 4.63 0.57 4.57
C ARG A 70 5.67 1.24 3.67
N ALA A 71 6.16 0.53 2.65
CA ALA A 71 7.14 1.07 1.71
C ALA A 71 6.60 2.26 0.90
N SER A 72 5.29 2.28 0.62
CA SER A 72 4.62 3.35 -0.11
C SER A 72 4.22 4.55 0.75
N SER A 73 4.26 4.44 2.08
CA SER A 73 3.88 5.54 2.96
C SER A 73 4.99 6.60 2.97
N PRO A 74 4.68 7.89 2.73
CA PRO A 74 5.70 8.93 2.73
C PRO A 74 6.34 9.06 4.11
N ALA A 75 7.66 9.32 4.13
CA ALA A 75 8.35 9.66 5.37
C ALA A 75 7.66 10.87 6.04
N PRO A 76 7.60 10.92 7.38
CA PRO A 76 7.05 12.09 8.07
C PRO A 76 7.76 13.36 7.59
N PRO A 77 7.04 14.49 7.44
CA PRO A 77 7.64 15.72 6.95
C PRO A 77 8.83 16.09 7.82
N ALA A 78 9.98 16.37 7.20
CA ALA A 78 11.15 16.84 7.92
C ALA A 78 10.77 18.10 8.72
N PRO A 79 11.27 18.27 9.96
CA PRO A 79 10.96 19.46 10.75
C PRO A 79 11.33 20.70 9.96
N GLU A 80 10.36 21.59 9.79
CA GLU A 80 10.48 22.84 9.04
C GLU A 80 11.62 23.66 9.66
N ARG A 81 12.77 23.73 8.95
CA ARG A 81 13.86 24.62 9.36
C ARG A 81 13.40 26.04 9.10
N VAL A 82 12.85 26.69 10.12
CA VAL A 82 12.56 28.12 10.13
C VAL A 82 13.85 28.87 9.79
N ARG A 83 13.99 29.30 8.53
CA ARG A 83 15.06 30.21 8.11
C ARG A 83 14.63 31.63 8.48
N GLY A 84 15.23 32.17 9.53
CA GLY A 84 15.24 33.62 9.73
C GLY A 84 15.26 34.04 11.19
N ALA A 85 16.45 34.18 11.77
CA ALA A 85 16.73 35.16 12.83
C ALA A 85 18.23 35.22 13.17
N THR A 86 19.10 35.61 12.23
CA THR A 86 20.40 36.22 12.59
C THR A 86 21.03 36.77 11.31
N GLU A 87 20.90 38.08 11.10
CA GLU A 87 21.93 38.96 10.49
C GLU A 87 21.31 40.34 10.20
N ARG A 88 21.11 41.12 11.27
CA ARG A 88 21.00 42.57 11.18
C ARG A 88 21.33 43.21 12.53
N SER A 89 22.60 43.20 12.92
CA SER A 89 23.16 44.20 13.83
C SER A 89 24.68 44.04 13.94
N LEU A 90 25.43 44.45 12.91
CA LEU A 90 26.71 45.09 13.16
C LEU A 90 26.52 46.58 12.85
N ARG A 91 26.28 47.34 13.92
CA ARG A 91 26.39 48.80 13.89
C ARG A 91 27.87 49.15 13.91
N ASP A 92 28.29 49.69 12.78
CA ASP A 92 29.32 50.70 12.55
C ASP A 92 30.00 51.32 13.78
N PRO A 93 31.31 51.09 14.00
CA PRO A 93 32.09 51.80 15.00
C PRO A 93 32.81 53.02 14.38
N ASP A 94 32.05 54.04 13.93
CA ASP A 94 32.62 55.38 13.74
C ASP A 94 32.84 56.05 15.12
N ARG A 95 33.91 55.63 15.79
CA ARG A 95 34.47 56.33 16.94
C ARG A 95 35.97 56.56 16.72
N SER A 96 36.26 57.60 15.95
CA SER A 96 37.60 58.21 15.77
C SER A 96 38.12 58.90 17.03
N PRO A 97 39.40 59.34 17.06
CA PRO A 97 40.65 58.60 16.87
C PRO A 97 41.30 58.18 18.21
#